data_AF-A0A972RZ01-F1
#
_entry.id   AF-A0A972RZ01-F1
#
_cell.length_a   1.000
_cell.length_b   1.000
_cell.length_c   1.000
_cell.angle_alpha   90.00
_cell.angle_beta   90.00
_cell.angle_gamma   90.00
#
_symmetry.space_group_name_H-M   'P 1'
#
loop_
_entity.id
_entity.type
_entity.pdbx_description
1 polymer ?
#
loop_
_entity_poly.entity_id
_entity_poly.type
_entity_poly.pdbx_seq_one_letter_code
_entity_poly.pdbx_strand_id
1 'polypeptide(L)'
;MKKNLLTEPYIAIFLLFLLFLFLFLSHFFPFFSNFVIIVLSLPLFLYPLSPLGFKYIKKGFLIGFISSLIYLPFIKFEKVSYIENINIFIFSIFEEIFFRGYLFFALKIKNVHIKNLFISFIFSLAHVILYGDLTKITVFFPSLIFGYLYIYSGSIIAPIIFHIFSNLFYISNFR
;
A
#
# COMPACT_ATOMS: atom_id res chain seq x y z
N MET A 1 29.34 -2.38 17.10
CA MET A 1 27.93 -2.08 16.78
C MET A 1 27.38 -3.20 15.91
N LYS A 2 26.43 -4.01 16.39
CA LYS A 2 25.74 -5.00 15.54
C LYS A 2 24.97 -4.22 14.46
N LYS A 3 25.41 -4.32 13.20
CA LYS A 3 24.61 -3.86 12.06
C LYS A 3 23.28 -4.58 12.13
N ASN A 4 22.19 -3.83 12.27
CA ASN A 4 20.86 -4.40 12.27
C ASN A 4 20.55 -4.77 10.81
N LEU A 5 20.91 -6.00 10.41
CA LEU A 5 20.79 -6.48 9.01
C LEU A 5 19.40 -6.19 8.43
N LEU A 6 18.37 -6.20 9.28
CA LEU A 6 17.00 -5.89 8.96
C LEU A 6 16.84 -4.50 8.30
N THR A 7 17.56 -3.46 8.72
CA THR A 7 17.38 -2.10 8.14
C THR A 7 18.10 -1.87 6.81
N GLU A 8 18.69 -2.91 6.22
CA GLU A 8 19.52 -2.74 5.04
C GLU A 8 18.70 -2.74 3.74
N PRO A 9 19.05 -1.86 2.76
CA PRO A 9 18.26 -1.68 1.55
C PRO A 9 18.21 -2.94 0.66
N TYR A 10 19.16 -3.88 0.80
CA TYR A 10 19.13 -5.12 0.04
C TYR A 10 17.96 -6.03 0.42
N ILE A 11 17.48 -6.01 1.67
CA ILE A 11 16.29 -6.78 2.07
C ILE A 11 15.05 -6.20 1.40
N ALA A 12 14.95 -4.86 1.32
CA ALA A 12 13.84 -4.21 0.66
C ALA A 12 13.79 -4.53 -0.84
N ILE A 13 14.95 -4.52 -1.50
CA ILE A 13 15.07 -4.91 -2.91
C ILE A 13 14.72 -6.39 -3.10
N PHE A 14 15.18 -7.28 -2.22
CA PHE A 14 14.87 -8.71 -2.27
C PHE A 14 13.37 -8.98 -2.10
N LEU A 15 12.73 -8.37 -1.09
CA LEU A 15 11.28 -8.51 -0.89
C LEU A 15 10.48 -7.90 -2.04
N LEU A 16 10.94 -6.80 -2.62
CA LEU A 16 10.31 -6.22 -3.81
C LEU A 16 10.43 -7.15 -5.02
N PHE A 17 11.59 -7.78 -5.22
CA PHE A 17 11.78 -8.77 -6.26
C PHE A 17 10.85 -9.97 -6.06
N LEU A 18 10.78 -10.52 -4.85
CA LEU A 18 9.85 -11.62 -4.54
C LEU A 18 8.40 -11.22 -4.77
N LEU A 19 8.01 -10.01 -4.38
CA LEU A 19 6.67 -9.49 -4.63
C LEU A 19 6.36 -9.51 -6.13
N PHE A 20 7.22 -8.93 -6.96
CA PHE A 20 7.02 -8.89 -8.42
C PHE A 20 7.04 -10.28 -9.04
N LEU A 21 7.92 -11.17 -8.59
CA LEU A 21 7.97 -12.55 -9.04
C LEU A 21 6.65 -13.27 -8.74
N PHE A 22 6.13 -13.18 -7.51
CA PHE A 22 4.88 -13.84 -7.15
C PHE A 22 3.65 -13.22 -7.82
N LEU A 23 3.63 -11.89 -8.03
CA LEU A 23 2.60 -11.24 -8.83
C LEU A 23 2.59 -11.77 -10.27
N PHE A 24 3.77 -11.87 -10.91
CA PHE A 24 3.89 -12.40 -12.25
C PHE A 24 3.48 -13.88 -12.33
N LEU A 25 3.98 -14.71 -11.40
CA LEU A 25 3.66 -16.14 -11.37
C LEU A 25 2.17 -16.40 -11.09
N SER A 26 1.48 -15.48 -10.42
CA SER A 26 0.04 -15.61 -10.12
C SER A 26 -0.85 -15.64 -11.36
N HIS A 27 -0.37 -15.12 -12.50
CA HIS A 27 -1.04 -15.26 -13.80
C HIS A 27 -1.12 -16.70 -14.30
N PHE A 28 -0.09 -17.48 -14.00
CA PHE A 28 0.03 -18.86 -14.48
C PHE A 28 -0.45 -19.85 -13.41
N PHE A 29 -0.22 -19.53 -12.13
CA PHE A 29 -0.60 -20.40 -11.02
C PHE A 29 -1.25 -19.58 -9.88
N PRO A 30 -2.58 -19.69 -9.70
CA PRO A 30 -3.33 -18.86 -8.74
C PRO A 30 -2.86 -18.96 -7.28
N PHE A 31 -2.25 -20.09 -6.88
CA PHE A 31 -1.75 -20.26 -5.52
C PHE A 31 -0.66 -19.26 -5.13
N PHE A 32 0.06 -18.64 -6.10
CA PHE A 32 1.06 -17.62 -5.81
C PHE A 32 0.48 -16.33 -5.21
N SER A 33 -0.82 -16.08 -5.37
CA SER A 33 -1.52 -14.96 -4.70
C SER A 33 -1.41 -15.02 -3.16
N ASN A 34 -1.38 -16.23 -2.59
CA ASN A 34 -1.16 -16.42 -1.15
C ASN A 34 0.25 -15.98 -0.72
N PHE A 35 1.25 -16.13 -1.59
CA PHE A 35 2.61 -15.67 -1.29
C PHE A 35 2.74 -14.15 -1.40
N VAL A 36 1.93 -13.49 -2.24
CA VAL A 36 1.88 -12.02 -2.33
C VAL A 36 1.50 -11.43 -0.97
N ILE A 37 0.40 -11.88 -0.35
CA ILE A 37 -0.03 -11.37 0.95
C ILE A 37 0.98 -11.69 2.06
N ILE A 38 1.67 -12.83 1.99
CA ILE A 38 2.77 -13.17 2.91
C ILE A 38 3.90 -12.15 2.76
N VAL A 39 4.35 -11.84 1.54
CA VAL A 39 5.42 -10.86 1.31
C VAL A 39 5.02 -9.46 1.78
N LEU A 40 3.79 -9.02 1.49
CA LEU A 40 3.28 -7.72 1.91
C LEU A 40 3.19 -7.58 3.44
N SER A 41 2.81 -8.66 4.13
CA SER A 41 2.66 -8.68 5.60
C SER A 41 3.96 -8.95 6.36
N LEU A 42 4.97 -9.54 5.71
CA LEU A 42 6.24 -9.93 6.32
C LEU A 42 6.92 -8.81 7.15
N PRO A 43 6.91 -7.52 6.73
CA PRO A 43 7.50 -6.46 7.53
C PRO A 43 6.92 -6.34 8.95
N LEU A 44 5.65 -6.68 9.19
CA LEU A 44 5.05 -6.65 10.54
C LEU A 44 5.75 -7.59 11.52
N PHE A 45 6.26 -8.71 11.02
CA PHE A 45 6.91 -9.73 11.84
C PHE A 45 8.41 -9.44 12.01
N LEU A 46 9.01 -8.72 11.05
CA LEU A 46 10.45 -8.47 11.01
C LEU A 46 10.85 -7.14 11.65
N TYR A 47 9.94 -6.16 11.73
CA TYR A 47 10.25 -4.82 12.21
C TYR A 47 9.30 -4.36 13.31
N PRO A 48 9.77 -3.54 14.26
CA PRO A 48 8.88 -2.89 15.21
C PRO A 48 7.85 -2.01 14.48
N LEU A 49 6.65 -1.89 15.08
CA LEU A 49 5.54 -1.13 14.49
C LEU A 49 5.85 0.36 14.31
N SER A 50 6.66 0.93 15.19
CA SER A 50 7.03 2.36 15.19
C SER A 50 7.78 2.81 13.92
N PRO A 51 8.86 2.13 13.48
CA PRO A 51 9.48 2.33 12.16
C PRO A 51 8.55 2.15 10.96
N LEU A 52 7.60 1.22 11.04
CA LEU A 52 6.60 1.00 9.99
C LEU A 52 5.52 2.09 9.93
N GLY A 53 5.59 3.11 10.79
CA GLY A 53 4.67 4.24 10.75
C GLY A 53 3.39 4.04 11.56
N PHE A 54 3.29 3.02 12.41
CA PHE A 54 2.24 2.93 13.43
C PHE A 54 2.54 3.90 14.58
N LYS A 55 2.47 5.19 14.25
CA LYS A 55 2.66 6.33 15.14
C LYS A 55 1.52 7.31 14.95
N TYR A 56 1.35 8.23 15.90
CA TYR A 56 0.38 9.32 15.81
C TYR A 56 -1.02 8.85 15.38
N ILE A 57 -1.47 7.69 15.88
CA ILE A 57 -2.65 6.97 15.38
C ILE A 57 -3.89 7.88 15.34
N LYS A 58 -4.14 8.67 16.39
CA LYS A 58 -5.27 9.61 16.43
C LYS A 58 -5.21 10.66 15.31
N LYS A 59 -4.03 11.26 15.10
CA LYS A 59 -3.80 12.25 14.02
C LYS A 59 -3.95 11.58 12.65
N GLY A 60 -3.39 10.38 12.48
CA GLY A 60 -3.52 9.59 11.26
C GLY A 60 -4.98 9.27 10.94
N PHE A 61 -5.73 8.83 11.94
CA PHE A 61 -7.16 8.55 11.80
C PHE A 61 -7.94 9.80 11.38
N LEU A 62 -7.73 10.93 12.06
CA LEU A 62 -8.41 12.18 11.75
C LEU A 62 -8.10 12.67 10.33
N ILE A 63 -6.82 12.74 9.96
CA ILE A 63 -6.39 13.18 8.62
C ILE A 63 -6.90 12.22 7.54
N GLY A 64 -6.78 10.91 7.76
CA GLY A 64 -7.25 9.89 6.83
C GLY A 64 -8.75 10.00 6.60
N PHE A 65 -9.54 10.12 7.67
CA PHE A 65 -10.99 10.25 7.57
C PHE A 65 -11.41 11.56 6.89
N ILE A 66 -10.87 12.71 7.31
CA ILE A 66 -11.17 14.02 6.69
C ILE A 66 -10.83 14.01 5.20
N SER A 67 -9.66 13.48 4.83
CA SER A 67 -9.24 13.40 3.43
C SER A 67 -10.16 12.49 2.62
N SER A 68 -10.67 11.42 3.24
CA SER A 68 -11.56 10.45 2.59
C SER A 68 -12.98 10.98 2.35
N LEU A 69 -13.38 12.10 2.98
CA LEU A 69 -14.67 12.73 2.74
C LEU A 69 -14.87 13.12 1.27
N ILE A 70 -13.77 13.30 0.51
CA ILE A 70 -13.84 13.58 -0.93
C ILE A 70 -14.54 12.46 -1.72
N TYR A 71 -14.48 11.21 -1.25
CA TYR A 71 -15.10 10.07 -1.92
C TYR A 71 -16.58 9.91 -1.57
N LEU A 72 -17.00 10.36 -0.38
CA LEU A 72 -18.34 10.08 0.16
C LEU A 72 -19.50 10.48 -0.78
N PRO A 73 -19.49 11.65 -1.45
CA PRO A 73 -20.57 12.03 -2.35
C PRO A 73 -20.71 11.12 -3.58
N PHE A 74 -19.67 10.34 -3.89
CA PHE A 74 -19.59 9.53 -5.11
C PHE A 74 -19.68 8.03 -4.86
N ILE A 75 -19.69 7.58 -3.59
CA ILE A 75 -19.83 6.17 -3.25
C ILE A 75 -21.31 5.78 -3.27
N LYS A 76 -21.66 4.79 -4.10
CA LYS A 76 -22.99 4.17 -4.15
C LYS A 76 -23.00 2.97 -3.21
N PHE A 77 -23.28 3.20 -1.93
CA PHE A 77 -23.18 2.19 -0.87
C PHE A 77 -24.05 0.96 -1.14
N GLU A 78 -25.20 1.14 -1.78
CA GLU A 78 -26.12 0.07 -2.19
C GLU A 78 -25.53 -0.91 -3.21
N LYS A 79 -24.43 -0.54 -3.88
CA LYS A 79 -23.72 -1.41 -4.84
C LYS A 79 -22.52 -2.15 -4.23
N VAL A 80 -22.19 -1.91 -2.97
CA VAL A 80 -21.00 -2.48 -2.33
C VAL A 80 -21.37 -3.71 -1.51
N SER A 81 -21.00 -4.89 -1.99
CA SER A 81 -21.02 -6.12 -1.17
C SER A 81 -19.75 -6.17 -0.31
N TYR A 82 -19.85 -5.82 0.97
CA TYR A 82 -18.70 -5.78 1.88
C TYR A 82 -18.06 -7.16 2.09
N ILE A 83 -18.87 -8.22 2.16
CA ILE A 83 -18.40 -9.59 2.38
C ILE A 83 -17.57 -10.06 1.19
N GLU A 84 -18.02 -9.81 -0.04
CA GLU A 84 -17.29 -10.19 -1.26
C GLU A 84 -16.00 -9.40 -1.45
N ASN A 85 -15.93 -8.18 -0.90
CA ASN A 85 -14.80 -7.28 -1.08
C ASN A 85 -13.86 -7.22 0.13
N ILE A 86 -14.07 -8.06 1.16
CA ILE A 86 -13.25 -8.08 2.37
C ILE A 86 -11.76 -8.27 2.06
N ASN A 87 -11.46 -9.11 1.06
CA ASN A 87 -10.09 -9.35 0.61
C ASN A 87 -9.44 -8.05 0.11
N ILE A 88 -10.15 -7.23 -0.68
CA ILE A 88 -9.60 -5.96 -1.21
C ILE A 88 -9.18 -5.04 -0.06
N PHE A 89 -9.99 -4.93 0.99
CA PHE A 89 -9.67 -4.09 2.15
C PHE A 89 -8.47 -4.62 2.94
N ILE A 90 -8.39 -5.95 3.12
CA ILE A 90 -7.25 -6.59 3.77
C ILE A 90 -5.97 -6.34 2.96
N PHE A 91 -6.01 -6.49 1.64
CA PHE A 91 -4.89 -6.19 0.76
C PHE A 91 -4.49 -4.71 0.86
N SER A 92 -5.44 -3.77 0.89
CA SER A 92 -5.13 -2.34 1.05
C SER A 92 -4.31 -2.06 2.31
N ILE A 93 -4.63 -2.72 3.43
CA ILE A 93 -3.89 -2.58 4.68
C ILE A 93 -2.45 -3.07 4.51
N PHE A 94 -2.27 -4.27 3.98
CA PHE A 94 -0.93 -4.86 3.82
C PHE A 94 -0.09 -4.16 2.75
N GLU A 95 -0.71 -3.65 1.69
CA GLU A 95 -0.04 -2.81 0.71
C GLU A 95 0.49 -1.53 1.35
N GLU A 96 -0.32 -0.80 2.12
CA GLU A 96 0.20 0.39 2.79
C GLU A 96 1.33 0.06 3.76
N ILE A 97 1.22 -1.03 4.54
CA ILE A 97 2.28 -1.54 5.42
C ILE A 97 3.58 -1.79 4.65
N PHE A 98 3.49 -2.42 3.49
CA PHE A 98 4.67 -2.72 2.68
C PHE A 98 5.24 -1.45 2.02
N PHE A 99 4.43 -0.68 1.30
CA PHE A 99 4.89 0.43 0.48
C PHE A 99 5.19 1.69 1.30
N ARG A 100 4.31 2.08 2.24
CA ARG A 100 4.43 3.34 3.02
C ARG A 100 5.08 3.11 4.36
N GLY A 101 4.85 1.96 4.97
CA GLY A 101 5.57 1.57 6.17
C GLY A 101 7.00 1.15 5.83
N TYR A 102 7.13 -0.01 5.20
CA TYR A 102 8.42 -0.67 5.06
C TYR A 102 9.34 -0.06 4.00
N LEU A 103 8.91 0.06 2.73
CA LEU A 103 9.78 0.61 1.68
C LEU A 103 10.16 2.07 1.96
N PHE A 104 9.23 2.87 2.48
CA PHE A 104 9.51 4.26 2.84
C PHE A 104 10.57 4.38 3.96
N PHE A 105 10.54 3.45 4.92
CA PHE A 105 11.53 3.31 5.98
C PHE A 105 12.88 2.78 5.47
N ALA A 106 12.88 1.73 4.66
CA ALA A 106 14.09 1.00 4.26
C ALA A 106 14.90 1.71 3.15
N LEU A 107 14.23 2.44 2.25
CA LEU A 107 14.90 3.14 1.16
C LEU A 107 15.59 4.42 1.65
N LYS A 108 16.90 4.52 1.40
CA LYS A 108 17.76 5.63 1.81
C LYS A 108 17.72 6.84 0.85
N ILE A 109 16.52 7.18 0.35
CA ILE A 109 16.29 8.39 -0.46
C ILE A 109 16.05 9.58 0.48
N LYS A 110 16.89 10.61 0.42
CA LYS A 110 16.83 11.76 1.35
C LYS A 110 15.60 12.65 1.12
N ASN A 111 15.28 12.93 -0.15
CA ASN A 111 14.14 13.78 -0.49
C ASN A 111 12.85 12.96 -0.40
N VAL A 112 11.96 13.34 0.52
CA VAL A 112 10.70 12.63 0.78
C VAL A 112 9.74 12.65 -0.41
N HIS A 113 9.77 13.70 -1.23
CA HIS A 113 8.94 13.82 -2.42
C HIS A 113 9.41 12.88 -3.53
N ILE A 114 10.72 12.82 -3.77
CA ILE A 114 11.32 11.88 -4.73
C ILE A 114 11.09 10.43 -4.25
N LYS A 115 11.20 10.18 -2.95
CA LYS A 115 10.90 8.88 -2.36
C LYS A 115 9.44 8.49 -2.60
N ASN A 116 8.49 9.40 -2.37
CA ASN A 116 7.07 9.15 -2.64
C ASN A 116 6.83 8.87 -4.12
N LEU A 117 7.43 9.66 -5.02
CA LEU A 117 7.32 9.47 -6.47
C LEU A 117 7.79 8.07 -6.88
N PHE A 118 8.96 7.66 -6.39
CA PHE A 118 9.55 6.36 -6.68
C PHE A 118 8.70 5.19 -6.16
N ILE A 119 8.26 5.26 -4.89
CA ILE A 119 7.41 4.22 -4.30
C ILE A 119 6.05 4.16 -5.01
N SER A 120 5.49 5.31 -5.40
CA SER A 120 4.22 5.35 -6.11
C SER A 120 4.32 4.73 -7.51
N PHE A 121 5.45 4.94 -8.19
CA PHE A 121 5.75 4.28 -9.46
C PHE A 121 5.84 2.75 -9.28
N ILE A 122 6.60 2.27 -8.30
CA ILE A 122 6.72 0.83 -8.00
C ILE A 122 5.35 0.22 -7.65
N PHE A 123 4.55 0.91 -6.84
CA PHE A 123 3.19 0.48 -6.49
C PHE A 123 2.31 0.31 -7.73
N SER A 124 2.35 1.28 -8.65
CA SER A 124 1.59 1.19 -9.91
C SER A 124 2.09 0.08 -10.83
N LEU A 125 3.41 -0.15 -10.87
CA LEU A 125 4.00 -1.25 -11.63
C LEU A 125 3.56 -2.61 -11.06
N ALA A 126 3.47 -2.74 -9.74
CA ALA A 126 2.94 -3.94 -9.09
C ALA A 126 1.51 -4.26 -9.59
N HIS A 127 0.67 -3.25 -9.75
CA HIS A 127 -0.69 -3.41 -10.26
C HIS A 127 -0.73 -3.76 -11.75
N VAL A 128 0.13 -3.15 -12.57
CA VAL A 128 0.27 -3.53 -13.99
C VAL A 128 0.68 -4.99 -14.09
N ILE A 129 1.66 -5.43 -13.28
CA ILE A 129 2.09 -6.83 -13.23
C ILE A 129 0.95 -7.72 -12.75
N LEU A 130 0.22 -7.35 -11.69
CA LEU A 130 -0.87 -8.16 -11.13
C LEU A 130 -2.00 -8.41 -12.14
N TYR A 131 -2.42 -7.37 -12.86
CA TYR A 131 -3.59 -7.45 -13.74
C TYR A 131 -3.23 -7.73 -15.20
N GLY A 132 -1.96 -7.64 -15.60
CA GLY A 132 -1.55 -7.76 -17.00
C GLY A 132 -2.08 -6.61 -17.88
N ASP A 133 -2.43 -5.48 -17.28
CA ASP A 133 -3.15 -4.37 -17.93
C ASP A 133 -2.44 -3.04 -17.65
N LEU A 134 -1.98 -2.38 -18.71
CA LEU A 134 -1.29 -1.09 -18.64
C LEU A 134 -2.18 0.03 -18.11
N THR A 135 -3.51 -0.06 -18.24
CA THR A 135 -4.41 0.97 -17.70
C THR A 135 -4.30 1.07 -16.18
N LYS A 136 -3.84 0.01 -15.51
CA LYS A 136 -3.62 0.00 -14.06
C LYS A 136 -2.46 0.89 -13.61
N ILE A 137 -1.63 1.41 -14.53
CA ILE A 137 -0.65 2.44 -14.20
C ILE A 137 -1.31 3.70 -13.59
N THR A 138 -2.60 3.94 -13.88
CA THR A 138 -3.38 5.05 -13.32
C THR A 138 -3.46 5.04 -11.79
N VAL A 139 -3.28 3.89 -11.13
CA VAL A 139 -3.21 3.82 -9.65
C VAL A 139 -1.99 4.56 -9.10
N PHE A 140 -1.04 4.97 -9.96
CA PHE A 140 0.03 5.89 -9.61
C PHE A 140 -0.48 7.18 -8.95
N PHE A 141 -1.58 7.76 -9.47
CA PHE A 141 -2.11 9.03 -8.95
C PHE A 141 -2.67 8.92 -7.53
N PRO A 142 -3.58 7.99 -7.19
CA PRO A 142 -4.01 7.81 -5.80
C PRO A 142 -2.83 7.38 -4.91
N SER A 143 -1.91 6.56 -5.42
CA SER A 143 -0.70 6.15 -4.72
C SER A 143 0.19 7.33 -4.28
N LEU A 144 0.30 8.39 -5.10
CA LEU A 144 0.96 9.63 -4.69
C LEU A 144 0.28 10.29 -3.50
N ILE A 145 -1.06 10.33 -3.49
CA ILE A 145 -1.85 10.90 -2.39
C ILE A 145 -1.61 10.09 -1.11
N PHE A 146 -1.59 8.76 -1.19
CA PHE A 146 -1.33 7.90 -0.04
C PHE A 146 0.02 8.25 0.61
N GLY A 147 1.08 8.39 -0.20
CA GLY A 147 2.38 8.76 0.35
C GLY A 147 2.43 10.19 0.90
N TYR A 148 1.69 11.13 0.34
CA TYR A 148 1.56 12.47 0.95
C TYR A 148 0.81 12.43 2.27
N LEU A 149 -0.29 11.67 2.37
CA LEU A 149 -1.01 11.47 3.63
C LEU A 149 -0.10 10.85 4.70
N TYR A 150 0.75 9.91 4.33
CA TYR A 150 1.79 9.38 5.21
C TYR A 150 2.76 10.47 5.67
N ILE A 151 3.31 11.26 4.75
CA ILE A 151 4.27 12.35 5.06
C ILE A 151 3.66 13.39 6.00
N TYR A 152 2.43 13.87 5.72
CA TYR A 152 1.80 14.94 6.51
C TYR A 152 1.30 14.46 7.88
N SER A 153 0.73 13.25 7.93
CA SER A 153 0.23 12.70 9.20
C SER A 153 1.35 12.14 10.07
N GLY A 154 2.44 11.64 9.48
CA GLY A 154 3.45 10.83 10.14
C GLY A 154 2.94 9.45 10.56
N SER A 155 1.80 9.02 10.02
CA SER A 155 1.07 7.83 10.42
C SER A 155 0.66 7.02 9.19
N ILE A 156 0.85 5.71 9.24
CA ILE A 156 0.34 4.80 8.21
C ILE A 156 -1.18 4.65 8.23
N ILE A 157 -1.83 5.06 9.33
CA ILE A 157 -3.29 4.97 9.46
C ILE A 157 -3.99 5.91 8.47
N ALA A 158 -3.42 7.09 8.20
CA ALA A 158 -4.00 8.03 7.25
C ALA A 158 -4.13 7.47 5.83
N PRO A 159 -3.05 6.96 5.19
CA PRO A 159 -3.17 6.35 3.88
C PRO A 159 -3.99 5.06 3.88
N ILE A 160 -3.97 4.23 4.93
CA ILE A 160 -4.80 3.02 5.01
C ILE A 160 -6.29 3.36 4.87
N ILE A 161 -6.76 4.33 5.67
CA ILE A 161 -8.16 4.76 5.61
C ILE A 161 -8.48 5.28 4.21
N PHE A 162 -7.67 6.20 3.70
CA PHE A 162 -7.91 6.79 2.39
C PHE A 162 -7.88 5.77 1.25
N HIS A 163 -7.00 4.78 1.31
CA HIS A 163 -6.93 3.69 0.34
C HIS A 163 -8.21 2.83 0.38
N ILE A 164 -8.71 2.47 1.58
CA ILE A 164 -9.98 1.75 1.71
C ILE A 164 -11.14 2.53 1.07
N PHE A 165 -11.23 3.84 1.31
CA PHE A 165 -12.26 4.69 0.70
C PHE A 165 -12.08 4.83 -0.83
N SER A 166 -10.84 4.90 -1.31
CA SER A 166 -10.54 4.87 -2.75
C SER A 166 -11.03 3.56 -3.39
N ASN A 167 -10.85 2.43 -2.71
CA ASN A 167 -11.32 1.13 -3.19
C ASN A 167 -12.85 1.01 -3.13
N LEU A 168 -13.50 1.54 -2.09
CA LEU A 168 -14.97 1.65 -2.03
C LEU A 168 -15.53 2.46 -3.19
N PHE A 169 -14.92 3.61 -3.50
CA PHE A 169 -15.29 4.43 -4.65
C PHE A 169 -15.12 3.65 -5.96
N TYR A 170 -14.00 2.95 -6.13
CA TYR A 170 -13.76 2.15 -7.34
C TYR A 170 -14.79 1.03 -7.50
N ILE A 171 -15.01 0.24 -6.45
CA ILE A 171 -15.96 -0.89 -6.45
C ILE A 171 -17.37 -0.40 -6.76
N SER A 172 -17.84 0.68 -6.14
CA SER A 172 -19.21 1.15 -6.31
C SER A 172 -19.52 1.78 -7.68
N ASN A 173 -18.50 2.17 -8.46
CA ASN A 173 -18.67 2.89 -9.71
C ASN A 173 -18.18 2.16 -10.96
N PHE A 174 -17.21 1.25 -10.84
CA PHE A 174 -16.53 0.64 -11.97
C PHE A 174 -16.47 -0.89 -11.93
N ARG A 175 -16.93 -1.51 -10.85
CA ARG A 175 -17.04 -2.96 -10.72
C ARG A 175 -18.51 -3.36 -10.70
#